data_AF-A0A7S0UI51-F1
#
_entry.id   AF-A0A7S0UI51-F1
#
_cell.length_a   1.000
_cell.length_b   1.000
_cell.length_c   1.000
_cell.angle_alpha   90.00
_cell.angle_beta   90.00
_cell.angle_gamma   90.00
#
_symmetry.space_group_name_H-M   'P 1'
#
loop_
_entity.id
_entity.type
_entity.pdbx_description
1 polymer ?
#
loop_
_entity_poly.entity_id
_entity_poly.type
_entity_poly.pdbx_seq_one_letter_code
_entity_poly.pdbx_strand_id
1 'polypeptide(L)'
;WPCCRWGHSMVVIDNGRVVVFGGESQDATCADVQVLDTATWKWESVQCTGCYPERRFGHSCVYYKGNAIVFGGSKGAGYYDDLICLDVKRWHWWRPQCTGTPPVKRSSHSMTVVGNKGFVF
;
A
#
# COMPACT_ATOMS: atom_id res chain seq x y z
N TRP A 1 7.51 -8.26 -15.31
CA TRP A 1 8.43 -8.26 -14.16
C TRP A 1 8.35 -6.91 -13.47
N PRO A 2 8.18 -6.86 -12.14
CA PRO A 2 8.29 -5.61 -11.40
C PRO A 2 9.69 -5.01 -11.61
N CYS A 3 9.78 -3.69 -11.81
CA CYS A 3 11.07 -3.02 -11.83
C CYS A 3 11.76 -3.06 -10.46
N CYS A 4 13.10 -3.00 -10.46
CA CYS A 4 13.89 -2.82 -9.25
C CYS A 4 13.45 -1.54 -8.52
N ARG A 5 13.09 -1.67 -7.24
CA ARG A 5 12.56 -0.57 -6.43
C ARG A 5 12.86 -0.76 -4.95
N TRP A 6 13.01 0.33 -4.21
CA TRP A 6 13.17 0.34 -2.75
C TRP A 6 12.02 1.09 -2.08
N GLY A 7 11.83 0.90 -0.77
CA GLY A 7 10.77 1.57 -0.01
C GLY A 7 9.33 1.21 -0.46
N HIS A 8 9.16 0.11 -1.18
CA HIS A 8 7.83 -0.45 -1.46
C HIS A 8 7.30 -1.16 -0.21
N SER A 9 5.98 -1.36 -0.14
CA SER A 9 5.38 -2.21 0.88
C SER A 9 4.87 -3.51 0.26
N MET A 10 4.79 -4.56 1.09
CA MET A 10 4.21 -5.85 0.72
C MET A 10 3.24 -6.30 1.79
N VAL A 11 2.13 -6.92 1.39
CA VAL A 11 1.16 -7.49 2.33
C VAL A 11 0.55 -8.77 1.79
N VAL A 12 0.43 -9.78 2.65
CA VAL A 12 -0.28 -11.03 2.33
C VAL A 12 -1.79 -10.76 2.41
N ILE A 13 -2.50 -11.17 1.37
CA ILE A 13 -3.95 -11.05 1.24
C ILE A 13 -4.60 -12.44 1.20
N ASP A 14 -5.92 -12.48 1.01
CA ASP A 14 -6.67 -13.74 0.88
C ASP A 14 -6.05 -14.69 -0.17
N ASN A 15 -6.17 -15.99 0.08
CA ASN A 15 -5.69 -17.09 -0.78
C ASN A 15 -4.17 -17.11 -0.98
N GLY A 16 -3.39 -16.59 -0.01
CA GLY A 16 -1.92 -16.66 -0.03
C GLY A 16 -1.26 -15.69 -1.00
N ARG A 17 -2.02 -14.86 -1.72
CA ARG A 17 -1.43 -13.88 -2.63
C ARG A 17 -0.74 -12.76 -1.87
N VAL A 18 0.28 -12.16 -2.47
CA VAL A 18 1.01 -11.03 -1.90
C VAL A 18 0.85 -9.81 -2.80
N VAL A 19 0.35 -8.72 -2.24
CA VAL A 19 0.26 -7.43 -2.93
C VAL A 19 1.54 -6.64 -2.66
N VAL A 20 2.11 -6.06 -3.71
CA VAL A 20 3.23 -5.13 -3.67
C VAL A 20 2.77 -3.79 -4.22
N PHE A 21 3.02 -2.71 -3.48
CA PHE A 21 2.61 -1.37 -3.88
C PHE A 21 3.71 -0.33 -3.64
N GLY A 22 3.76 0.63 -4.58
CA GLY A 22 4.62 1.81 -4.50
C GLY A 22 6.11 1.47 -4.53
N GLY A 23 6.89 2.32 -3.85
CA GLY A 23 8.35 2.30 -3.86
C GLY A 23 8.94 3.24 -4.90
N GLU A 24 10.26 3.26 -4.98
CA GLU A 24 11.01 4.12 -5.88
C GLU A 24 12.03 3.31 -6.67
N SER A 25 11.97 3.41 -8.00
CA SER A 25 13.00 2.89 -8.90
C SER A 25 13.99 3.99 -9.28
N GLN A 26 15.00 3.64 -10.07
CA GLN A 26 15.96 4.62 -10.61
C GLN A 26 15.29 5.70 -11.46
N ASP A 27 14.20 5.35 -12.16
CA ASP A 27 13.56 6.23 -13.14
C ASP A 27 12.34 6.98 -12.58
N ALA A 28 11.61 6.36 -11.64
CA ALA A 28 10.38 6.94 -11.12
C ALA A 28 9.90 6.32 -9.80
N THR A 29 9.16 7.11 -9.02
CA THR A 29 8.33 6.59 -7.94
C THR A 29 7.19 5.74 -8.53
N CYS A 30 7.08 4.50 -8.09
CA CYS A 30 6.10 3.53 -8.55
C CYS A 30 4.71 3.79 -7.96
N ALA A 31 3.67 3.43 -8.69
CA ALA A 31 2.27 3.41 -8.22
C ALA A 31 1.47 2.22 -8.81
N ASP A 32 2.16 1.31 -9.48
CA ASP A 32 1.59 0.05 -9.93
C ASP A 32 1.34 -0.88 -8.74
N VAL A 33 0.36 -1.77 -8.92
CA VAL A 33 0.06 -2.85 -7.99
C VAL A 33 0.50 -4.14 -8.65
N GLN A 34 1.48 -4.80 -8.04
CA GLN A 34 1.94 -6.13 -8.46
C GLN A 34 1.42 -7.16 -7.47
N VAL A 35 1.05 -8.33 -7.96
CA VAL A 35 0.57 -9.43 -7.14
C VAL A 35 1.40 -10.67 -7.43
N LEU A 36 1.87 -11.32 -6.37
CA LEU A 36 2.49 -12.63 -6.43
C LEU A 36 1.48 -13.66 -5.95
N ASP A 37 1.14 -14.60 -6.82
CA ASP A 37 0.47 -15.83 -6.40
C ASP A 37 1.52 -16.81 -5.85
N THR A 38 1.46 -17.11 -4.56
CA THR A 38 2.43 -17.99 -3.89
C THR A 38 2.16 -19.48 -4.12
N ALA A 39 0.99 -19.85 -4.67
CA ALA A 39 0.73 -21.22 -5.07
C ALA A 39 1.42 -21.53 -6.41
N THR A 40 1.43 -20.57 -7.33
CA THR A 40 2.01 -20.74 -8.67
C THR A 40 3.36 -20.06 -8.86
N TRP A 41 3.78 -19.23 -7.92
CA TRP A 41 4.95 -18.35 -7.98
C TRP A 41 4.96 -17.43 -9.19
N LYS A 42 3.77 -17.01 -9.65
CA LYS A 42 3.60 -16.13 -10.80
C LYS A 42 3.29 -14.71 -10.36
N TRP A 43 3.92 -13.76 -11.05
CA TRP A 43 3.66 -12.34 -10.91
C TRP A 43 2.61 -11.88 -11.90
N GLU A 44 1.67 -11.08 -11.43
CA GLU A 44 0.68 -10.39 -12.25
C GLU A 44 0.66 -8.89 -11.93
N SER A 45 0.55 -8.08 -12.98
CA SER A 45 0.32 -6.64 -12.85
C SER A 45 -1.16 -6.38 -12.90
N VAL A 46 -1.71 -5.72 -11.89
CA VAL A 46 -3.16 -5.55 -11.78
C VAL A 46 -3.56 -4.12 -12.09
N GLN A 47 -4.50 -3.98 -13.03
CA GLN A 47 -5.16 -2.72 -13.29
C GLN A 47 -6.18 -2.44 -12.19
N CYS A 48 -5.95 -1.34 -11.48
CA CYS A 48 -6.87 -0.89 -10.45
C CYS A 48 -7.90 0.10 -11.01
N THR A 49 -8.85 0.51 -10.19
CA THR A 49 -9.79 1.59 -10.50
C THR A 49 -9.96 2.49 -9.26
N GLY A 50 -10.72 3.58 -9.37
CA GLY A 50 -11.09 4.41 -8.23
C GLY A 50 -10.11 5.55 -7.91
N CYS A 51 -10.06 5.94 -6.64
CA CYS A 51 -9.26 7.07 -6.16
C CYS A 51 -7.80 6.67 -5.95
N TYR A 52 -7.00 6.67 -7.02
CA TYR A 52 -5.61 6.25 -6.94
C TYR A 52 -4.81 7.01 -5.88
N PRO A 53 -3.94 6.32 -5.12
CA PRO A 53 -2.95 6.98 -4.28
C PRO A 53 -1.94 7.74 -5.15
N GLU A 54 -1.50 8.88 -4.63
CA GLU A 54 -0.26 9.49 -5.13
C GLU A 54 0.90 8.50 -5.03
N ARG A 55 1.79 8.54 -6.03
CA ARG A 55 3.06 7.79 -6.05
C ARG A 55 3.82 8.06 -4.76
N ARG A 56 4.30 6.99 -4.11
CA ARG A 56 4.93 7.07 -2.78
C ARG A 56 5.89 5.92 -2.50
N PHE A 57 6.90 6.18 -1.69
CA PHE A 57 7.80 5.19 -1.09
C PHE A 57 7.87 5.39 0.43
N GLY A 58 8.39 4.40 1.16
CA GLY A 58 8.53 4.44 2.62
C GLY A 58 7.18 4.49 3.38
N HIS A 59 6.09 4.08 2.73
CA HIS A 59 4.78 3.93 3.37
C HIS A 59 4.67 2.56 4.03
N SER A 60 3.73 2.41 4.96
CA SER A 60 3.36 1.12 5.53
C SER A 60 2.07 0.60 4.90
N CYS A 61 1.89 -0.72 4.88
CA CYS A 61 0.69 -1.37 4.38
C CYS A 61 0.31 -2.56 5.26
N VAL A 62 -0.98 -2.69 5.56
CA VAL A 62 -1.55 -3.82 6.33
C VAL A 62 -2.80 -4.35 5.64
N TYR A 63 -3.10 -5.63 5.87
CA TYR A 63 -4.30 -6.26 5.31
C TYR A 63 -5.34 -6.45 6.39
N TYR A 64 -6.53 -5.91 6.17
CA TYR A 64 -7.63 -6.01 7.12
C TYR A 64 -8.98 -6.04 6.39
N LYS A 65 -9.78 -7.07 6.67
CA LYS A 65 -11.15 -7.25 6.15
C LYS A 65 -11.27 -7.01 4.64
N GLY A 66 -10.48 -7.68 3.82
CA GLY A 66 -10.57 -7.56 2.36
C GLY A 66 -9.90 -6.31 1.77
N ASN A 67 -9.22 -5.51 2.60
CA ASN A 67 -8.59 -4.27 2.15
C ASN A 67 -7.10 -4.26 2.49
N ALA A 68 -6.27 -3.90 1.51
CA ALA A 68 -4.91 -3.47 1.78
C ALA A 68 -4.94 -1.97 2.12
N ILE A 69 -4.54 -1.63 3.34
CA ILE A 69 -4.62 -0.29 3.92
C ILE A 69 -3.22 0.30 3.92
N VAL A 70 -3.03 1.41 3.23
CA VAL A 70 -1.76 2.13 3.10
C VAL A 70 -1.82 3.42 3.90
N PHE A 71 -0.76 3.71 4.66
CA PHE A 71 -0.63 4.96 5.41
C PHE A 71 0.72 5.64 5.13
N GLY A 72 0.67 6.96 4.95
CA GLY A 72 1.83 7.84 4.86
C GLY A 72 2.74 7.56 3.66
N GLY A 73 4.05 7.72 3.87
CA GLY A 73 5.09 7.64 2.86
C GLY A 73 5.56 9.01 2.38
N SER A 74 6.40 9.02 1.36
CA SER A 74 7.01 10.21 0.78
C SER A 74 7.10 10.15 -0.74
N LYS A 75 7.26 11.33 -1.36
CA LYS A 75 7.59 11.51 -2.78
C LYS A 75 8.48 12.76 -2.90
N GLY A 76 9.74 12.59 -3.28
CA GLY A 76 10.72 13.67 -3.23
C GLY A 76 10.82 14.26 -1.81
N ALA A 77 10.71 15.58 -1.69
CA ALA A 77 10.73 16.29 -0.40
C ALA A 77 9.38 16.28 0.35
N GLY A 78 8.31 15.74 -0.25
CA GLY A 78 6.97 15.71 0.33
C GLY A 78 6.68 14.43 1.13
N TYR A 79 5.92 14.57 2.21
CA TYR A 79 5.43 13.47 3.05
C TYR A 79 3.90 13.42 3.04
N TYR A 80 3.35 12.23 3.28
CA TYR A 80 1.92 11.99 3.36
C TYR A 80 1.50 11.55 4.77
N ASP A 81 0.25 11.84 5.11
CA ASP A 81 -0.51 11.46 6.30
C ASP A 81 -1.90 10.91 5.94
N ASP A 82 -2.14 10.63 4.66
CA ASP A 82 -3.39 10.06 4.20
C ASP A 82 -3.43 8.54 4.46
N LEU A 83 -4.65 8.06 4.66
CA LEU A 83 -4.97 6.64 4.71
C LEU A 83 -5.78 6.31 3.46
N ILE A 84 -5.35 5.29 2.72
CA ILE A 84 -5.97 4.87 1.48
C ILE A 84 -6.07 3.35 1.42
N CYS A 85 -7.19 2.86 0.91
CA CYS A 85 -7.54 1.44 0.95
C CYS A 85 -7.69 0.89 -0.47
N LEU A 86 -7.16 -0.30 -0.71
CA LEU A 86 -7.40 -1.10 -1.91
C LEU A 86 -8.31 -2.27 -1.56
N ASP A 87 -9.52 -2.29 -2.10
CA ASP A 87 -10.35 -3.51 -2.14
C ASP A 87 -9.67 -4.51 -3.06
N VAL A 88 -9.15 -5.61 -2.51
CA VAL A 88 -8.35 -6.59 -3.26
C VAL A 88 -9.19 -7.59 -4.05
N LYS A 89 -10.51 -7.60 -3.86
CA LYS A 89 -11.43 -8.40 -4.68
C LYS A 89 -11.82 -7.66 -5.94
N ARG A 90 -11.99 -6.35 -5.85
CA ARG A 90 -12.39 -5.48 -6.97
C ARG A 90 -11.23 -4.71 -7.61
N TRP A 91 -10.06 -4.74 -6.97
CA TRP A 91 -8.92 -3.91 -7.33
C TRP A 91 -9.32 -2.43 -7.44
N HIS A 92 -10.00 -1.94 -6.40
CA HIS A 92 -10.56 -0.60 -6.36
C HIS A 92 -10.00 0.21 -5.20
N TRP A 93 -9.38 1.34 -5.51
CA TRP A 93 -8.86 2.29 -4.52
C TRP A 93 -9.95 3.22 -4.03
N TRP A 94 -9.98 3.44 -2.72
CA TRP A 94 -10.91 4.35 -2.08
C TRP A 94 -10.31 4.95 -0.81
N ARG A 95 -10.83 6.11 -0.40
CA ARG A 95 -10.42 6.79 0.83
C ARG A 95 -11.50 6.63 1.90
N PRO A 96 -11.18 6.09 3.08
CA PRO A 96 -12.12 6.11 4.17
C PRO A 96 -12.33 7.51 4.72
N GLN A 97 -13.51 7.73 5.29
CA GLN A 97 -13.75 8.90 6.11
C GLN A 97 -13.16 8.65 7.49
N CYS A 98 -12.15 9.44 7.85
CA CYS A 98 -11.47 9.37 9.14
C CYS A 98 -11.91 10.56 10.01
N THR A 99 -12.11 10.32 11.31
CA THR A 99 -12.41 11.35 12.31
C THR A 99 -11.38 11.31 13.43
N GLY A 100 -11.32 12.37 14.25
CA GLY A 100 -10.32 12.52 15.31
C GLY A 100 -9.01 13.13 14.81
N THR A 101 -7.94 12.97 15.57
CA THR A 101 -6.61 13.52 15.25
C THR A 101 -5.78 12.47 14.49
N PRO A 102 -5.49 12.67 13.19
CA PRO A 102 -4.67 11.73 12.44
C PRO A 102 -3.20 11.81 12.88
N PRO A 103 -2.40 10.73 12.70
CA PRO A 103 -0.96 10.82 12.88
C PRO A 103 -0.35 11.81 11.89
N VAL A 104 0.67 12.57 12.32
CA VAL A 104 1.38 13.51 11.43
C VAL A 104 2.06 12.80 10.25
N LYS A 105 2.29 13.54 9.17
CA LYS A 105 3.00 13.11 7.96
C LYS A 105 4.32 12.42 8.30
N ARG A 106 4.57 11.26 7.69
CA ARG A 106 5.74 10.43 8.01
C ARG A 106 6.04 9.42 6.90
N SER A 107 7.29 8.97 6.85
CA SER A 107 7.75 7.84 6.03
C SER A 107 8.70 6.97 6.86
N SER A 108 9.08 5.80 6.32
CA SER A 108 9.99 4.84 6.97
C SER A 108 9.50 4.37 8.34
N HIS A 109 8.18 4.28 8.48
CA HIS A 109 7.48 3.84 9.68
C HIS A 109 6.86 2.47 9.44
N SER A 110 6.27 1.90 10.48
CA SER A 110 5.55 0.64 10.41
C SER A 110 4.11 0.79 10.87
N MET A 111 3.26 -0.14 10.41
CA MET A 111 1.87 -0.23 10.81
C MET A 111 1.52 -1.68 11.09
N THR A 112 0.71 -1.91 12.13
CA THR A 112 0.17 -3.23 12.45
C THR A 112 -1.30 -3.12 12.84
N VAL A 113 -2.04 -4.21 12.70
CA VAL A 113 -3.44 -4.29 13.12
C VAL A 113 -3.58 -5.32 14.23
N VAL A 114 -4.16 -4.90 15.36
CA VAL A 114 -4.48 -5.78 16.48
C VAL A 114 -5.99 -5.71 16.73
N GLY A 115 -6.67 -6.83 16.51
CA GLY A 115 -8.13 -6.87 16.51
C GLY A 115 -8.71 -5.95 15.44
N ASN A 116 -9.36 -4.87 15.86
CA ASN A 116 -9.94 -3.85 14.98
C ASN A 116 -9.21 -2.50 15.03
N LYS A 117 -8.01 -2.44 15.62
CA LYS A 117 -7.24 -1.21 15.79
C LYS A 117 -5.93 -1.27 14.99
N GLY A 118 -5.67 -0.23 14.21
CA GLY A 118 -4.39 0.00 13.55
C GLY A 118 -3.46 0.84 14.41
N PHE A 119 -2.19 0.46 14.48
CA PHE A 119 -1.14 1.18 15.22
C PHE A 119 -0.03 1.54 14.25
N VAL A 120 0.44 2.78 14.32
CA VAL A 120 1.49 3.34 13.46
C VAL A 120 2.64 3.84 14.34
N PHE A 121 3.85 3.40 14.09
CA PHE A 121 5.05 3.73 14.88
C PHE A 121 6.30 3.85 13.99
#